data_AF-W9PTG4-F1
#
_entry.id   AF-W9PTG4-F1
#
_cell.length_a   1.000
_cell.length_b   1.000
_cell.length_c   1.000
_cell.angle_alpha   90.00
_cell.angle_beta   90.00
_cell.angle_gamma   90.00
#
_symmetry.space_group_name_H-M   'P 1'
#
loop_
_entity.id
_entity.type
_entity.pdbx_description
1 polymer ?
#
loop_
_entity_poly.entity_id
_entity_poly.type
_entity_poly.pdbx_seq_one_letter_code
_entity_poly.pdbx_strand_id
1 'polypeptide(L)'
;MSYLTEKLQVNIENAELLVALELLQAPSVGVITRKGYVDGWKVTGAGTTHQEHAAHLRKLTKSLSSDPTLFKKVYRHTFVAGRDGDQKALNLETALVYWDILFAPPGMEWKTPNRNWLELWKSFLNAKWTRSVNKDMWNMTLEFALKSLSDESLSFWNEDGAWPSVIDDFVDWCREQGIGKTDGMDVDN
;
A
#
# COMPACT_ATOMS: atom_id res chain seq x y z
N MET A 1 10.69 -7.92 -18.45
CA MET A 1 10.97 -6.54 -17.99
C MET A 1 11.18 -5.55 -19.15
N SER A 2 11.89 -5.90 -20.23
CA SER A 2 12.12 -5.01 -21.39
C SER A 2 10.84 -4.38 -21.98
N TYR A 3 9.72 -5.10 -21.98
CA TYR A 3 8.44 -4.53 -22.41
C TYR A 3 8.03 -3.28 -21.60
N LEU A 4 8.06 -3.36 -20.26
CA LEU A 4 7.64 -2.25 -19.40
C LEU A 4 8.61 -1.06 -19.52
N THR A 5 9.91 -1.31 -19.49
CA THR A 5 10.94 -0.26 -19.50
C THR A 5 11.16 0.35 -20.88
N GLU A 6 11.24 -0.45 -21.94
CA GLU A 6 11.58 0.04 -23.28
C GLU A 6 10.36 0.47 -24.10
N LYS A 7 9.24 -0.26 -23.99
CA LYS A 7 8.05 0.02 -24.81
C LYS A 7 7.09 0.95 -24.11
N LEU A 8 6.89 0.78 -22.80
CA LEU A 8 5.95 1.59 -22.03
C LEU A 8 6.62 2.72 -21.22
N GLN A 9 7.96 2.69 -21.10
CA GLN A 9 8.73 3.67 -20.34
C GLN A 9 8.29 3.78 -18.87
N VAL A 10 7.88 2.66 -18.27
CA VAL A 10 7.52 2.56 -16.86
C VAL A 10 8.79 2.68 -16.02
N ASN A 11 8.77 3.56 -15.01
CA ASN A 11 9.79 3.56 -13.99
C ASN A 11 9.59 2.34 -13.06
N ILE A 12 10.59 1.46 -12.99
CA ILE A 12 10.51 0.23 -12.19
C ILE A 12 10.93 0.42 -10.74
N GLU A 13 11.44 1.60 -10.38
CA GLU A 13 11.94 1.93 -9.05
C GLU A 13 10.88 2.62 -8.18
N ASN A 14 9.70 2.91 -8.72
CA ASN A 14 8.62 3.58 -8.02
C ASN A 14 7.26 2.86 -8.22
N ALA A 15 6.18 3.49 -7.75
CA ALA A 15 4.84 2.93 -7.81
C ALA A 15 4.29 2.68 -9.23
N GLU A 16 4.90 3.23 -10.30
CA GLU A 16 4.49 2.96 -11.69
C GLU A 16 4.56 1.47 -12.04
N LEU A 17 5.57 0.76 -11.51
CA LEU A 17 5.65 -0.68 -11.65
C LEU A 17 4.40 -1.35 -11.09
N LEU A 18 3.99 -0.96 -9.88
CA LEU A 18 2.85 -1.56 -9.18
C LEU A 18 1.53 -1.28 -9.90
N VAL A 19 1.37 -0.09 -10.49
CA VAL A 19 0.24 0.24 -11.38
C VAL A 19 0.21 -0.71 -12.58
N ALA A 20 1.36 -0.92 -13.24
CA ALA A 20 1.43 -1.82 -14.39
C ALA A 20 1.13 -3.28 -14.00
N LEU A 21 1.63 -3.74 -12.85
CA LEU A 21 1.36 -5.10 -12.35
C LEU A 21 -0.12 -5.29 -12.00
N GLU A 22 -0.78 -4.29 -11.43
CA GLU A 22 -2.22 -4.32 -11.17
C GLU A 22 -3.02 -4.36 -12.48
N LEU A 23 -2.76 -3.45 -13.42
CA LEU A 23 -3.50 -3.39 -14.68
C LEU A 23 -3.41 -4.70 -15.47
N LEU A 24 -2.22 -5.30 -15.49
CA LEU A 24 -1.96 -6.55 -16.20
C LEU A 24 -2.25 -7.80 -15.35
N GLN A 25 -2.74 -7.63 -14.12
CA GLN A 25 -3.02 -8.69 -13.16
C GLN A 25 -1.85 -9.69 -13.06
N ALA A 26 -0.63 -9.14 -12.95
CA ALA A 26 0.60 -9.90 -12.88
C ALA A 26 0.61 -10.78 -11.61
N PRO A 27 0.88 -12.09 -11.71
CA PRO A 27 0.85 -12.99 -10.55
C PRO A 27 2.07 -12.80 -9.63
N SER A 28 3.17 -12.28 -10.16
CA SER A 28 4.39 -11.95 -9.41
C SER A 28 5.19 -10.86 -10.13
N VAL A 29 6.08 -10.18 -9.40
CA VAL A 29 7.03 -9.24 -10.02
C VAL A 29 7.88 -9.96 -11.07
N GLY A 30 8.04 -9.32 -12.23
CA GLY A 30 8.79 -9.87 -13.36
C GLY A 30 8.00 -10.79 -14.29
N VAL A 31 6.75 -11.16 -13.93
CA VAL A 31 5.90 -12.05 -14.72
C VAL A 31 4.67 -11.33 -15.27
N ILE A 32 4.52 -11.30 -16.59
CA ILE A 32 3.31 -10.85 -17.27
C ILE A 32 2.77 -12.04 -18.07
N THR A 33 1.60 -12.55 -17.70
CA THR A 33 0.96 -13.65 -18.42
C THR A 33 0.30 -13.15 -19.70
N ARG A 34 0.18 -13.99 -20.74
CA ARG A 34 -0.56 -13.63 -21.96
C ARG A 34 -2.01 -13.24 -21.64
N LYS A 35 -2.66 -13.97 -20.72
CA LYS A 35 -4.02 -13.67 -20.28
C LYS A 35 -4.09 -12.29 -19.62
N GLY A 36 -3.24 -12.04 -18.63
CA GLY A 36 -3.18 -10.75 -17.93
C GLY A 36 -2.89 -9.58 -18.86
N TYR A 37 -1.99 -9.77 -19.82
CA TYR A 37 -1.72 -8.79 -20.88
C TYR A 37 -2.97 -8.47 -21.71
N VAL A 38 -3.59 -9.49 -22.31
CA VAL A 38 -4.70 -9.30 -23.23
C VAL A 38 -5.92 -8.75 -22.50
N ASP A 39 -6.28 -9.35 -21.37
CA ASP A 39 -7.47 -8.96 -20.62
C ASP A 39 -7.28 -7.57 -19.99
N GLY A 40 -6.10 -7.30 -19.42
CA GLY A 40 -5.76 -6.02 -18.79
C GLY A 40 -5.89 -4.85 -19.76
N TRP A 41 -5.29 -4.94 -20.95
CA TRP A 41 -5.44 -3.88 -21.95
C TRP A 41 -6.85 -3.77 -22.51
N LYS A 42 -7.53 -4.90 -22.74
CA LYS A 42 -8.90 -4.91 -23.25
C LYS A 42 -9.88 -4.15 -22.35
N VAL A 43 -9.75 -4.24 -21.02
CA VAL A 43 -10.68 -3.55 -20.10
C VAL A 43 -10.44 -2.05 -20.02
N THR A 44 -9.24 -1.57 -20.39
CA THR A 44 -8.91 -0.14 -20.35
C THR A 44 -9.57 0.69 -21.45
N GLY A 45 -9.97 0.05 -22.56
CA GLY A 45 -10.37 0.73 -23.78
C GLY A 45 -9.23 1.51 -24.47
N ALA A 46 -7.98 1.34 -24.02
CA ALA A 46 -6.82 1.84 -24.76
C ALA A 46 -6.75 1.12 -26.12
N GLY A 47 -6.22 1.81 -27.13
CA GLY A 47 -5.92 1.18 -28.41
C GLY A 47 -4.82 0.12 -28.29
N THR A 48 -4.40 -0.43 -29.41
CA THR A 48 -3.50 -1.62 -29.43
C THR A 48 -2.02 -1.28 -29.51
N THR A 49 -1.67 0.00 -29.59
CA THR A 49 -0.28 0.44 -29.73
C THR A 49 0.40 0.60 -28.37
N HIS A 50 1.72 0.41 -28.34
CA HIS A 50 2.50 0.64 -27.12
C HIS A 50 2.44 2.10 -26.65
N GLN A 51 2.29 3.06 -27.57
CA GLN A 51 2.15 4.48 -27.25
C GLN A 51 0.85 4.76 -26.49
N GLU A 52 -0.27 4.15 -26.91
CA GLU A 52 -1.57 4.28 -26.23
C GLU A 52 -1.53 3.62 -24.85
N HIS A 53 -0.96 2.42 -24.76
CA HIS A 53 -0.73 1.71 -23.50
C HIS A 53 0.11 2.56 -22.52
N ALA A 54 1.22 3.13 -22.98
CA ALA A 54 2.08 4.00 -22.18
C ALA A 54 1.34 5.27 -21.72
N ALA A 55 0.57 5.90 -22.62
CA ALA A 55 -0.25 7.06 -22.27
C ALA A 55 -1.30 6.72 -21.19
N HIS A 56 -1.92 5.54 -21.26
CA HIS A 56 -2.87 5.07 -20.27
C HIS A 56 -2.21 4.86 -18.90
N LEU A 57 -1.07 4.17 -18.83
CA LEU A 57 -0.34 3.98 -17.57
C LEU A 57 0.12 5.30 -16.95
N ARG A 58 0.60 6.24 -17.76
CA ARG A 58 0.95 7.59 -17.27
C ARG A 58 -0.26 8.31 -16.69
N LYS A 59 -1.45 8.15 -17.29
CA LYS A 59 -2.69 8.71 -16.76
C LYS A 59 -3.04 8.10 -15.40
N LEU A 60 -3.01 6.77 -15.28
CA LEU A 60 -3.29 6.07 -14.02
C LEU A 60 -2.28 6.48 -12.92
N THR A 61 -1.00 6.50 -13.25
CA THR A 61 0.08 6.90 -12.35
C THR A 61 -0.16 8.32 -11.83
N LYS A 62 -0.52 9.27 -12.69
CA LYS A 62 -0.80 10.66 -12.27
C LYS A 62 -2.00 10.77 -11.33
N SER A 63 -2.99 9.88 -11.46
CA SER A 63 -4.16 9.85 -10.57
C SER A 63 -3.94 9.02 -9.30
N LEU A 64 -2.83 8.27 -9.19
CA LEU A 64 -2.64 7.26 -8.16
C LEU A 64 -2.76 7.81 -6.74
N SER A 65 -2.18 8.98 -6.47
CA SER A 65 -2.22 9.63 -5.15
C SER A 65 -3.57 10.26 -4.82
N SER A 66 -4.38 10.61 -5.83
CA SER A 66 -5.63 11.35 -5.66
C SER A 66 -6.90 10.52 -5.87
N ASP A 67 -6.78 9.30 -6.39
CA ASP A 67 -7.89 8.36 -6.60
C ASP A 67 -7.77 7.20 -5.58
N PRO A 68 -8.53 7.25 -4.47
CA PRO A 68 -8.50 6.20 -3.45
C PRO A 68 -8.92 4.83 -3.98
N THR A 69 -9.77 4.78 -5.03
CA THR A 69 -10.22 3.51 -5.61
C THR A 69 -9.09 2.85 -6.38
N LEU A 70 -8.38 3.63 -7.20
CA LEU A 70 -7.19 3.15 -7.91
C LEU A 70 -6.09 2.76 -6.92
N PHE A 71 -5.76 3.62 -5.95
CA PHE A 71 -4.74 3.33 -4.96
C PHE A 71 -5.02 2.03 -4.22
N LYS A 72 -6.26 1.82 -3.78
CA LYS A 72 -6.67 0.60 -3.07
C LYS A 72 -6.53 -0.66 -3.93
N LYS A 73 -6.79 -0.58 -5.24
CA LYS A 73 -6.56 -1.71 -6.16
C LYS A 73 -5.07 -2.02 -6.28
N VAL A 74 -4.24 -1.02 -6.54
CA VAL A 74 -2.78 -1.15 -6.67
C VAL A 74 -2.16 -1.69 -5.39
N TYR A 75 -2.54 -1.11 -4.24
CA TYR A 75 -2.09 -1.56 -2.92
C TYR A 75 -2.41 -3.03 -2.67
N ARG A 76 -3.67 -3.45 -2.93
CA ARG A 76 -4.10 -4.84 -2.73
C ARG A 76 -3.41 -5.81 -3.68
N HIS A 77 -3.21 -5.41 -4.94
CA HIS A 77 -2.54 -6.26 -5.93
C HIS A 77 -1.04 -6.38 -5.66
N THR A 78 -0.42 -5.36 -5.05
CA THR A 78 1.00 -5.40 -4.67
C THR A 78 1.30 -6.58 -3.74
N PHE A 79 0.40 -6.89 -2.79
CA PHE A 79 0.52 -8.10 -1.97
C PHE A 79 0.50 -9.38 -2.81
N VAL A 80 -0.37 -9.45 -3.83
CA VAL A 80 -0.49 -10.61 -4.71
C VAL A 80 0.78 -10.80 -5.54
N ALA A 81 1.31 -9.71 -6.09
CA ALA A 81 2.50 -9.74 -6.94
C ALA A 81 3.83 -9.85 -6.15
N GLY A 82 3.82 -9.42 -4.90
CA GLY A 82 5.00 -9.38 -4.03
C GLY A 82 5.26 -10.66 -3.25
N ARG A 83 4.28 -11.57 -3.17
CA ARG A 83 4.44 -12.85 -2.47
C ARG A 83 5.15 -13.86 -3.36
N ASP A 84 5.97 -14.72 -2.74
CA ASP A 84 6.69 -15.77 -3.46
C ASP A 84 5.77 -16.98 -3.74
N GLY A 85 5.55 -17.29 -5.02
CA GLY A 85 4.81 -18.47 -5.45
C GLY A 85 3.42 -18.58 -4.81
N ASP A 86 3.18 -19.67 -4.07
CA ASP A 86 1.90 -19.94 -3.39
C ASP A 86 1.87 -19.50 -1.92
N GLN A 87 2.86 -18.73 -1.47
CA GLN A 87 2.86 -18.19 -0.11
C GLN A 87 1.64 -17.29 0.12
N LYS A 88 1.13 -17.35 1.36
CA LYS A 88 -0.05 -16.60 1.83
C LYS A 88 0.31 -15.34 2.63
N ALA A 89 1.59 -15.00 2.69
CA ALA A 89 2.12 -13.87 3.43
C ALA A 89 3.39 -13.33 2.76
N LEU A 90 3.70 -12.07 3.03
CA LEU A 90 4.99 -11.45 2.74
C LEU A 90 5.90 -11.59 3.96
N ASN A 91 7.20 -11.76 3.75
CA ASN A 91 8.14 -11.50 4.83
C ASN A 91 8.12 -9.98 5.16
N LEU A 92 8.56 -9.61 6.36
CA LEU A 92 8.48 -8.23 6.84
C LEU A 92 9.32 -7.27 5.98
N GLU A 93 10.56 -7.64 5.63
CA GLU A 93 11.46 -6.80 4.84
C GLU A 93 10.85 -6.42 3.48
N THR A 94 10.29 -7.40 2.77
CA THR A 94 9.58 -7.18 1.50
C THR A 94 8.33 -6.31 1.68
N ALA A 95 7.56 -6.51 2.76
CA ALA A 95 6.41 -5.66 3.03
C ALA A 95 6.81 -4.20 3.28
N LEU A 96 7.88 -3.95 4.03
CA LEU A 96 8.42 -2.62 4.28
C LEU A 96 8.85 -1.93 2.98
N VAL A 97 9.56 -2.63 2.09
CA VAL A 97 9.95 -2.11 0.77
C VAL A 97 8.73 -1.71 -0.06
N TYR A 98 7.69 -2.55 -0.10
CA TYR A 98 6.48 -2.21 -0.86
C TYR A 98 5.70 -1.04 -0.25
N TRP A 99 5.66 -0.92 1.07
CA TRP A 99 5.07 0.26 1.70
C TRP A 99 5.85 1.54 1.38
N ASP A 100 7.19 1.50 1.37
CA ASP A 100 8.01 2.63 0.94
C ASP A 100 7.71 3.05 -0.51
N ILE A 101 7.52 2.09 -1.42
CA ILE A 101 7.18 2.38 -2.82
C ILE A 101 5.74 2.93 -2.94
N LEU A 102 4.77 2.30 -2.27
CA LEU A 102 3.35 2.67 -2.36
C LEU A 102 3.06 4.04 -1.74
N PHE A 103 3.73 4.36 -0.63
CA PHE A 103 3.49 5.56 0.13
C PHE A 103 4.50 6.69 -0.17
N ALA A 104 5.22 6.60 -1.30
CA ALA A 104 6.06 7.65 -1.87
C ALA A 104 5.53 8.09 -3.24
N PRO A 105 5.83 9.32 -3.72
CA PRO A 105 5.42 9.77 -5.05
C PRO A 105 5.86 8.79 -6.16
N PRO A 106 4.98 8.46 -7.13
CA PRO A 106 3.67 9.05 -7.41
C PRO A 106 2.49 8.43 -6.63
N GLY A 107 2.77 7.52 -5.70
CA GLY A 107 1.80 6.97 -4.76
C GLY A 107 1.26 7.98 -3.75
N MET A 108 0.44 7.49 -2.84
CA MET A 108 -0.24 8.32 -1.84
C MET A 108 0.65 8.45 -0.60
N GLU A 109 1.11 9.64 -0.23
CA GLU A 109 1.91 9.76 0.99
C GLU A 109 1.10 9.44 2.25
N TRP A 110 1.59 8.51 3.08
CA TRP A 110 1.00 8.25 4.40
C TRP A 110 1.61 9.18 5.45
N LYS A 111 1.33 10.47 5.27
CA LYS A 111 1.86 11.57 6.06
C LYS A 111 0.87 12.74 6.11
N THR A 112 0.84 13.43 7.24
CA THR A 112 0.16 14.72 7.43
C THR A 112 1.20 15.81 7.70
N PRO A 113 0.82 17.10 7.79
CA PRO A 113 1.75 18.16 8.16
C PRO A 113 2.45 17.92 9.51
N ASN A 114 1.80 17.24 10.44
CA ASN A 114 2.31 17.03 11.79
C ASN A 114 3.00 15.68 11.97
N ARG A 115 2.80 14.73 11.06
CA ARG A 115 3.09 13.33 11.33
C ARG A 115 3.43 12.50 10.11
N ASN A 116 4.58 11.84 10.17
CA ASN A 116 4.94 10.79 9.22
C ASN A 116 4.48 9.43 9.76
N TRP A 117 3.30 9.00 9.35
CA TRP A 117 2.70 7.75 9.82
C TRP A 117 3.43 6.51 9.30
N LEU A 118 3.89 6.55 8.05
CA LEU A 118 4.68 5.46 7.49
C LEU A 118 5.93 5.16 8.34
N GLU A 119 6.67 6.20 8.70
CA GLU A 119 7.89 6.04 9.51
C GLU A 119 7.58 5.53 10.94
N LEU A 120 6.47 5.96 11.54
CA LEU A 120 6.01 5.41 12.82
C LEU A 120 5.68 3.92 12.70
N TRP A 121 4.91 3.54 11.68
CA TRP A 121 4.54 2.15 11.44
C TRP A 121 5.77 1.26 11.22
N LYS A 122 6.72 1.70 10.39
CA LYS A 122 7.98 0.99 10.15
C LYS A 122 8.81 0.87 11.41
N SER A 123 8.90 1.92 12.23
CA SER A 123 9.64 1.92 13.49
C SER A 123 9.04 0.92 14.48
N PHE A 124 7.72 0.92 14.63
CA PHE A 124 7.00 -0.06 15.44
C PHE A 124 7.26 -1.49 14.98
N LEU A 125 7.08 -1.78 13.68
CA LEU A 125 7.27 -3.13 13.16
C LEU A 125 8.71 -3.61 13.35
N ASN A 126 9.72 -2.77 13.10
CA ASN A 126 11.12 -3.16 13.33
C ASN A 126 11.44 -3.38 14.81
N ALA A 127 10.78 -2.68 15.73
CA ALA A 127 11.01 -2.81 17.17
C ALA A 127 10.25 -3.98 17.80
N LYS A 128 9.04 -4.29 17.32
CA LYS A 128 8.08 -5.16 18.02
C LYS A 128 7.59 -6.35 17.19
N TRP A 129 7.66 -6.28 15.86
CA TRP A 129 7.08 -7.30 14.99
C TRP A 129 8.14 -8.22 14.38
N THR A 130 7.97 -9.53 14.61
CA THR A 130 8.93 -10.56 14.14
C THR A 130 8.31 -11.56 13.16
N ARG A 131 7.05 -11.35 12.76
CA ARG A 131 6.26 -12.29 11.96
C ARG A 131 6.11 -11.81 10.51
N SER A 132 5.62 -12.70 9.65
CA SER A 132 5.21 -12.36 8.28
C SER A 132 3.96 -11.46 8.25
N VAL A 133 3.81 -10.67 7.19
CA VAL A 133 2.61 -9.87 6.92
C VAL A 133 1.63 -10.68 6.08
N ASN A 134 0.51 -11.10 6.66
CA ASN A 134 -0.54 -11.81 5.91
C ASN A 134 -1.47 -10.83 5.16
N LYS A 135 -2.37 -11.36 4.33
CA LYS A 135 -3.30 -10.55 3.52
C LYS A 135 -4.21 -9.65 4.34
N ASP A 136 -4.64 -10.13 5.51
CA ASP A 136 -5.56 -9.39 6.38
C ASP A 136 -4.87 -8.17 7.00
N MET A 137 -3.72 -8.39 7.65
CA MET A 137 -2.84 -7.34 8.15
C MET A 137 -2.52 -6.31 7.07
N TRP A 138 -2.11 -6.75 5.87
CA TRP A 138 -1.83 -5.86 4.74
C TRP A 138 -3.03 -4.96 4.43
N ASN A 139 -4.22 -5.55 4.25
CA ASN A 139 -5.42 -4.78 3.93
C ASN A 139 -5.85 -3.82 5.05
N MET A 140 -5.78 -4.27 6.30
CA MET A 140 -6.16 -3.44 7.45
C MET A 140 -5.16 -2.32 7.71
N THR A 141 -3.88 -2.50 7.35
CA THR A 141 -2.88 -1.42 7.37
C THR A 141 -3.32 -0.27 6.45
N LEU A 142 -3.86 -0.56 5.26
CA LEU A 142 -4.40 0.50 4.38
C LEU A 142 -5.63 1.19 4.99
N GLU A 143 -6.56 0.44 5.56
CA GLU A 143 -7.75 1.04 6.19
C GLU A 143 -7.35 1.95 7.36
N PHE A 144 -6.39 1.52 8.18
CA PHE A 144 -5.80 2.32 9.24
C PHE A 144 -5.12 3.57 8.66
N ALA A 145 -4.32 3.41 7.60
CA ALA A 145 -3.61 4.52 6.96
C ALA A 145 -4.58 5.62 6.50
N LEU A 146 -5.64 5.25 5.79
CA LEU A 146 -6.66 6.19 5.31
C LEU A 146 -7.39 6.90 6.47
N LYS A 147 -7.69 6.18 7.55
CA LYS A 147 -8.35 6.78 8.73
C LYS A 147 -7.42 7.74 9.47
N SER A 148 -6.16 7.37 9.67
CA SER A 148 -5.15 8.20 10.35
C SER A 148 -4.76 9.47 9.58
N LEU A 149 -4.89 9.47 8.25
CA LEU A 149 -4.77 10.70 7.44
C LEU A 149 -5.93 11.67 7.67
N SER A 150 -7.12 11.16 8.03
CA SER A 150 -8.31 11.97 8.27
C SER A 150 -8.45 12.40 9.73
N ASP A 151 -7.95 11.60 10.66
CA ASP A 151 -8.00 11.83 12.10
C ASP A 151 -6.69 11.38 12.75
N GLU A 152 -5.83 12.34 13.07
CA GLU A 152 -4.56 12.04 13.74
C GLU A 152 -4.71 11.66 15.21
N SER A 153 -5.87 11.90 15.83
CA SER A 153 -6.11 11.60 17.24
C SER A 153 -6.39 10.12 17.51
N LEU A 154 -6.51 9.31 16.44
CA LEU A 154 -6.83 7.89 16.48
C LEU A 154 -8.21 7.59 17.11
N SER A 155 -9.14 8.55 17.11
CA SER A 155 -10.47 8.39 17.71
C SER A 155 -11.37 7.38 16.99
N PHE A 156 -10.98 6.98 15.77
CA PHE A 156 -11.65 5.92 15.01
C PHE A 156 -11.32 4.50 15.49
N TRP A 157 -10.28 4.34 16.32
CA TRP A 157 -9.87 3.05 16.87
C TRP A 157 -10.51 2.84 18.24
N ASN A 158 -10.85 1.59 18.54
CA ASN A 158 -11.24 1.11 19.86
C ASN A 158 -10.80 -0.35 20.01
N GLU A 159 -10.56 -0.79 21.24
CA GLU A 159 -10.04 -2.12 21.58
C GLU A 159 -11.01 -3.26 21.25
N ASP A 160 -12.32 -3.00 21.28
CA ASP A 160 -13.36 -3.95 20.89
C ASP A 160 -13.57 -4.02 19.35
N GLY A 161 -12.76 -3.28 18.60
CA GLY A 161 -12.84 -3.19 17.16
C GLY A 161 -12.37 -4.47 16.47
N ALA A 162 -12.78 -4.66 15.22
CA ALA A 162 -12.33 -5.80 14.40
C ALA A 162 -10.94 -5.56 13.76
N TRP A 163 -10.03 -4.87 14.47
CA TRP A 163 -8.67 -4.64 14.00
C TRP A 163 -7.80 -5.88 14.25
N PRO A 164 -6.79 -6.14 13.42
CA PRO A 164 -5.80 -7.17 13.73
C PRO A 164 -4.93 -6.73 14.91
N SER A 165 -4.61 -7.65 15.82
CA SER A 165 -3.74 -7.38 17.00
C SER A 165 -2.51 -6.49 16.77
N VAL A 166 -1.84 -6.60 15.61
CA VAL A 166 -0.69 -5.76 15.27
C VAL A 166 -1.02 -4.27 15.13
N ILE A 167 -2.25 -3.93 14.75
CA ILE A 167 -2.76 -2.55 14.71
C ILE A 167 -3.09 -2.10 16.13
N ASP A 168 -3.65 -2.96 16.97
CA ASP A 168 -3.91 -2.64 18.39
C ASP A 168 -2.59 -2.35 19.12
N ASP A 169 -1.62 -3.25 18.99
CA ASP A 169 -0.25 -3.10 19.51
C ASP A 169 0.41 -1.80 18.99
N PHE A 170 0.13 -1.39 17.75
CA PHE A 170 0.66 -0.16 17.18
C PHE A 170 0.01 1.09 17.76
N VAL A 171 -1.30 1.06 18.02
CA VAL A 171 -2.00 2.17 18.68
C VAL A 171 -1.49 2.35 20.10
N ASP A 172 -1.29 1.25 20.84
CA ASP A 172 -0.72 1.31 22.18
C ASP A 172 0.72 1.84 22.16
N TRP A 173 1.54 1.38 21.22
CA TRP A 173 2.90 1.90 21.02
C TRP A 173 2.92 3.40 20.65
N CYS A 174 1.92 3.87 19.89
CA CYS A 174 1.73 5.29 19.61
C CYS A 174 1.40 6.06 20.89
N ARG A 175 0.44 5.57 21.70
CA ARG A 175 0.02 6.22 22.95
C ARG A 175 1.15 6.34 23.97
N GLU A 176 2.02 5.33 24.08
CA GLU A 176 3.25 5.39 24.90
C GLU A 176 4.16 6.56 24.53
N GLN A 177 4.09 7.04 23.28
CA GLN A 177 4.84 8.19 22.77
C GLN A 177 4.03 9.51 22.75
N GLY A 178 2.88 9.54 23.41
CA GLY A 178 2.00 10.72 23.46
C GLY A 178 1.24 10.97 22.16
N ILE A 179 0.99 9.93 21.36
CA ILE A 179 0.27 10.01 20.09
C ILE A 179 -1.15 9.49 20.27
N GLY A 180 -2.13 10.26 19.78
CA GLY A 180 -3.55 9.96 19.95
C GLY A 180 -4.09 10.51 21.27
N LYS A 181 -5.38 10.34 21.52
CA LYS A 181 -5.93 10.65 22.84
C LYS A 181 -5.42 9.64 23.85
N THR A 182 -4.71 10.13 24.87
CA THR A 182 -4.63 9.44 26.15
C THR A 182 -6.02 9.46 26.74
N ASP A 183 -6.63 8.31 27.01
CA ASP A 183 -7.82 8.28 27.85
C ASP A 183 -7.45 8.99 29.15
N GLY A 184 -8.08 10.15 29.37
CA GLY A 184 -7.86 10.93 30.57
C GLY A 184 -8.26 10.07 31.76
N MET A 185 -7.27 9.57 32.49
CA MET A 185 -7.45 9.46 33.93
C MET A 185 -7.48 10.89 34.47
N ASP A 186 -8.62 11.56 34.29
CA ASP A 186 -9.03 12.61 35.23
C ASP A 186 -9.28 11.87 36.55
N VAL A 187 -8.21 11.70 37.32
CA VAL A 187 -8.34 11.47 38.76
C VAL A 187 -8.83 12.79 39.34
N ASP A 188 -10.15 12.88 39.52
CA ASP A 188 -10.82 13.90 40.31
C ASP A 188 -10.01 14.17 41.59
N ASN A 189 -9.63 15.43 41.79
CA ASN A 189 -8.97 15.91 43.00
C ASN A 189 -9.67 17.17 43.50
#